data_AF-A0A966BLS2-F1
#
_entry.id   AF-A0A966BLS2-F1
#
_cell.length_a   1.000
_cell.length_b   1.000
_cell.length_c   1.000
_cell.angle_alpha   90.00
_cell.angle_beta   90.00
_cell.angle_gamma   90.00
#
_symmetry.space_group_name_H-M   'P 1'
#
loop_
_entity.id
_entity.type
_entity.pdbx_description
1 polymer ?
#
loop_
_entity_poly.entity_id
_entity_poly.type
_entity_poly.pdbx_seq_one_letter_code
_entity_poly.pdbx_strand_id
1 'polypeptide(L)' 'MELTGAEITIRCLQEEGVEYVFGYPGGAVLHIYDALFQQDKVKH' A
#
# COMPACT_ATOMS: atom_id res chain seq x y z
N MET A 1 15.30 -11.69 -0.84
CA MET A 1 14.97 -10.28 -0.50
C MET A 1 13.82 -10.32 0.48
N GLU A 2 13.95 -9.63 1.61
CA GLU A 2 12.85 -9.47 2.57
C GLU A 2 11.94 -8.34 2.11
N LEU A 3 10.63 -8.48 2.34
CA LEU A 3 9.65 -7.44 2.04
C LEU A 3 9.66 -6.38 3.15
N THR A 4 9.47 -5.13 2.76
CA THR A 4 9.24 -4.02 3.68
C THR A 4 7.84 -4.11 4.31
N GLY A 5 7.64 -3.47 5.45
CA GLY A 5 6.31 -3.37 6.07
C GLY A 5 5.25 -2.72 5.16
N ALA A 6 5.67 -1.79 4.30
CA ALA A 6 4.79 -1.17 3.30
C ALA A 6 4.30 -2.20 2.28
N GLU A 7 5.22 -2.96 1.68
CA GLU A 7 4.87 -3.99 0.69
C GLU A 7 4.00 -5.09 1.29
N ILE A 8 4.29 -5.50 2.53
CA ILE A 8 3.46 -6.47 3.27
C ILE A 8 2.04 -5.91 3.43
N THR A 9 1.90 -4.65 3.84
CA THR A 9 0.60 -4.00 4.04
C THR A 9 -0.21 -3.97 2.74
N ILE A 10 0.41 -3.57 1.62
CA ILE A 10 -0.27 -3.53 0.31
C ILE A 10 -0.65 -4.93 -0.17
N ARG A 11 0.19 -5.95 0.04
CA ARG A 11 -0.14 -7.34 -0.30
C ARG A 11 -1.34 -7.86 0.49
N CYS A 12 -1.40 -7.60 1.80
CA CYS A 12 -2.55 -7.98 2.60
C CYS A 12 -3.84 -7.34 2.08
N LEU A 13 -3.81 -6.06 1.71
CA LEU A 13 -4.97 -5.38 1.11
C LEU A 13 -5.41 -6.05 -0.20
N GLN A 14 -4.46 -6.46 -1.04
CA GLN A 14 -4.77 -7.19 -2.28
C GLN A 14 -5.38 -8.57 -2.01
N GLU A 15 -4.86 -9.32 -1.03
CA GLU A 15 -5.33 -10.66 -0.67
C GLU A 15 -6.74 -10.63 -0.06
N GLU A 16 -7.05 -9.59 0.70
CA GLU A 16 -8.39 -9.32 1.24
C GLU A 16 -9.37 -8.76 0.18
N GLY A 17 -8.91 -8.57 -1.08
CA GLY A 17 -9.75 -8.09 -2.17
C GLY A 17 -10.15 -6.62 -2.06
N VAL A 18 -9.36 -5.80 -1.37
CA VAL A 18 -9.62 -4.36 -1.24
C VAL A 18 -9.34 -3.66 -2.56
N GLU A 19 -10.34 -2.93 -3.07
CA GLU A 19 -10.23 -2.20 -4.33
C GLU A 19 -9.80 -0.72 -4.13
N TYR A 20 -10.23 -0.09 -3.03
CA TYR A 20 -9.96 1.33 -2.73
C TYR A 20 -9.52 1.55 -1.27
N VAL A 21 -8.52 2.41 -1.06
CA VAL A 21 -8.02 2.82 0.25
C VAL A 21 -7.88 4.34 0.31
N PHE A 22 -8.66 4.96 1.18
CA PHE A 22 -8.59 6.40 1.43
C PHE A 22 -7.56 6.72 2.51
N GLY A 23 -6.91 7.87 2.37
CA GLY A 23 -5.90 8.34 3.30
C GLY A 23 -5.45 9.75 2.93
N TYR A 24 -4.72 10.39 3.85
CA TYR A 24 -4.07 11.66 3.58
C TYR A 24 -2.55 11.48 3.68
N PRO A 25 -1.75 11.93 2.69
CA PRO A 25 -0.32 11.73 2.71
C PRO A 25 0.35 12.53 3.83
N GLY A 26 1.42 11.98 4.39
CA GLY A 26 2.22 12.62 5.43
C GLY A 26 3.56 11.90 5.60
N GLY A 27 4.56 12.58 6.18
CA GLY A 27 5.94 12.06 6.23
C GLY A 27 6.06 10.68 6.89
N ALA A 28 5.25 10.40 7.92
CA ALA A 28 5.26 9.13 8.63
C ALA A 28 4.73 7.94 7.79
N VAL A 29 3.92 8.19 6.75
CA VAL A 29 3.26 7.14 5.94
C VAL A 29 3.73 7.13 4.49
N LEU A 30 4.70 7.96 4.12
CA LEU A 30 5.14 8.13 2.73
C LEU A 30 5.56 6.80 2.07
N HIS A 31 6.25 5.94 2.82
CA HIS A 31 6.66 4.60 2.36
C HIS A 31 5.48 3.68 1.99
N ILE A 32 4.31 3.84 2.63
CA ILE A 32 3.09 3.11 2.27
C ILE A 32 2.54 3.63 0.95
N TYR A 33 2.54 4.95 0.74
CA TYR A 33 2.12 5.55 -0.54
C TYR A 33 3.06 5.15 -1.67
N ASP A 34 4.37 5.13 -1.44
CA ASP A 34 5.35 4.68 -2.43
C ASP A 34 5.05 3.23 -2.87
N ALA A 35 4.81 2.33 -1.93
CA ALA A 35 4.44 0.94 -2.24
C ALA A 35 3.05 0.83 -2.91
N LEU A 36 2.08 1.66 -2.49
CA LEU A 36 0.74 1.70 -3.07
C LEU A 36 0.80 2.12 -4.55
N PHE A 37 1.61 3.11 -4.90
CA PHE A 37 1.77 3.59 -6.28
C PHE A 37 2.68 2.71 -7.16
N GLN A 38 3.33 1.69 -6.59
CA GLN A 38 4.11 0.69 -7.35
C GLN A 38 3.27 -0.49 -7.84
N GLN A 39 1.95 -0.46 -7.63
CA GLN A 39 1.02 -1.51 -8.03
C GLN A 39 -0.34 -0.92 -8.45
N ASP A 40 -1.13 -1.70 -9.18
CA ASP A 40 -2.39 -1.23 -9.78
C ASP A 40 -3.67 -1.89 -9.23
N LYS A 41 -3.54 -2.83 -8.27
CA LYS A 41 -4.67 -3.62 -7.76
C LYS A 41 -5.49 -2.86 -6.71
N VAL A 42 -4.83 -2.16 -5.79
CA VAL A 42 -5.45 -1.32 -4.77
C VAL A 42 -5.32 0.13 -5.20
N LYS A 43 -6.41 0.88 -5.23
CA LYS A 43 -6.41 2.28 -5.66
C LYS A 43 -6.54 3.22 -4.47
N HIS A 44 -5.83 4.33 -4.54
CA HIS A 44 -6.03 5.44 -3.62
C HIS A 44 -7.16 6.34 -4.13
#